data_AF-A0A975RAJ1-F1
#
_entry.id   AF-A0A975RAJ1-F1
#
_cell.length_a   1.000
_cell.length_b   1.000
_cell.length_c   1.000
_cell.angle_alpha   90.00
_cell.angle_beta   90.00
_cell.angle_gamma   90.00
#
_symmetry.space_group_name_H-M   'P 1'
#
loop_
_entity.id
_entity.type
_entity.pdbx_description
1 polymer ?
#
loop_
_entity_poly.entity_id
_entity_poly.type
_entity_poly.pdbx_seq_one_letter_code
_entity_poly.pdbx_strand_id
1 'polypeptide(L)'
;MKIFKKTLTALLMMSAMVSGAALANSAGDAKVRAAGELTLAKTEEAVALLEKGGDKAQVLQLLGEVRQSQKEFRYEQTERLRQKAGDALRIGREELEKGDANALTSLKKALGFYKEMFVVYNAAH
;
A
#
# COMPACT_ATOMS: atom_id res chain seq x y z
N MET A 1 12.59 -6.61 -30.84
CA MET A 1 13.12 -7.20 -29.59
C MET A 1 13.98 -6.14 -28.88
N LYS A 2 13.74 -5.90 -27.58
CA LYS A 2 14.57 -5.10 -26.63
C LYS A 2 14.51 -3.56 -26.68
N ILE A 3 13.40 -2.94 -26.25
CA ILE A 3 13.41 -1.53 -25.78
C ILE A 3 12.83 -1.36 -24.34
N PHE A 4 12.17 -2.37 -23.77
CA PHE A 4 11.54 -2.30 -22.44
C PHE A 4 12.49 -2.38 -21.21
N LYS A 5 13.73 -1.89 -21.29
CA LYS A 5 14.71 -2.05 -20.19
C LYS A 5 15.10 -0.79 -19.42
N LYS A 6 14.49 0.38 -19.66
CA LYS A 6 14.94 1.60 -18.98
C LYS A 6 13.79 2.56 -18.72
N THR A 7 13.13 2.42 -17.55
CA THR A 7 12.44 3.50 -16.80
C THR A 7 11.70 2.92 -15.59
N LEU A 8 12.43 2.21 -14.73
CA LEU A 8 11.94 1.85 -13.39
C LEU A 8 12.95 2.34 -12.35
N THR A 9 13.24 3.64 -12.42
CA THR A 9 14.23 4.29 -11.58
C THR A 9 13.74 5.68 -11.27
N ALA A 10 13.77 6.01 -9.98
CA ALA A 10 13.52 7.31 -9.36
C ALA A 10 12.05 7.67 -9.06
N LEU A 11 11.53 7.15 -7.94
CA LEU A 11 10.82 7.99 -6.96
C LEU A 11 10.87 7.39 -5.54
N LEU A 12 12.09 7.12 -5.05
CA LEU A 12 12.36 6.83 -3.64
C LEU A 12 13.43 7.82 -3.19
N MET A 13 13.02 9.04 -2.87
CA MET A 13 13.84 9.99 -2.13
C MET A 13 12.96 10.94 -1.31
N MET A 14 13.46 11.21 -0.11
CA MET A 14 12.94 12.06 0.98
C MET A 14 11.94 11.34 1.89
N SER A 15 12.22 11.10 3.17
CA SER A 15 12.93 11.95 4.12
C SER A 15 13.85 11.16 5.07
N ALA A 16 15.10 11.62 5.16
CA ALA A 16 15.93 11.42 6.34
C ALA A 16 15.65 12.56 7.34
N MET A 17 16.01 12.32 8.61
CA MET A 17 15.95 13.20 9.81
C MET A 17 14.65 13.05 10.62
N VAL A 18 14.64 12.79 11.94
CA VAL A 18 15.67 13.05 12.96
C VAL A 18 15.44 12.25 14.28
N SER A 19 16.57 11.95 14.95
CA SER A 19 16.80 11.79 16.40
C SER A 19 16.21 10.63 17.22
N GLY A 20 17.11 10.00 17.99
CA GLY A 20 16.88 8.81 18.78
C GLY A 20 16.31 9.05 20.17
N ALA A 21 15.46 8.11 20.60
CA ALA A 21 15.29 7.64 21.98
C ALA A 21 14.23 6.51 22.00
N ALA A 22 14.46 5.36 21.35
CA ALA A 22 13.41 4.32 21.29
C ALA A 22 13.93 2.88 21.11
N LEU A 23 15.09 2.50 21.64
CA LEU A 23 15.69 1.17 21.37
C LEU A 23 14.95 -0.04 21.99
N ALA A 24 13.85 0.17 22.73
CA ALA A 24 12.99 -0.91 23.23
C ALA A 24 11.60 -0.98 22.54
N ASN A 25 11.09 0.15 22.01
CA ASN A 25 9.87 0.20 21.19
C ASN A 25 10.16 -0.05 19.69
N SER A 26 11.43 0.09 19.29
CA SER A 26 11.89 0.07 17.90
C SER A 26 11.60 -1.22 17.14
N ALA A 27 11.53 -2.39 17.80
CA ALA A 27 11.28 -3.65 17.11
C ALA A 27 9.82 -3.79 16.67
N GLY A 28 8.87 -3.37 17.52
CA GLY A 28 7.45 -3.29 17.17
C GLY A 28 7.20 -2.23 16.11
N ASP A 29 7.80 -1.05 16.28
CA ASP A 29 7.66 0.07 15.34
C ASP A 29 8.28 -0.26 13.97
N ALA A 30 9.48 -0.86 13.93
CA ALA A 30 10.09 -1.29 12.68
C ALA A 30 9.22 -2.32 11.93
N LYS A 31 8.55 -3.23 12.65
CA LYS A 31 7.64 -4.21 12.05
C LYS A 31 6.39 -3.53 11.46
N VAL A 32 5.76 -2.63 12.21
CA VAL A 32 4.57 -1.88 11.75
C VAL A 32 4.92 -1.00 10.55
N ARG A 33 6.08 -0.33 10.60
CA ARG A 33 6.60 0.47 9.48
C ARG A 33 6.83 -0.38 8.24
N ALA A 34 7.55 -1.49 8.36
CA ALA A 34 7.81 -2.39 7.23
C ALA A 34 6.51 -2.95 6.64
N ALA A 35 5.52 -3.26 7.47
CA ALA A 35 4.19 -3.65 7.01
C ALA A 35 3.47 -2.53 6.25
N GLY A 36 3.58 -1.29 6.72
CA GLY A 36 3.04 -0.10 6.03
C GLY A 36 3.70 0.14 4.68
N GLU A 37 5.03 0.07 4.62
CA GLU A 37 5.82 0.21 3.38
C GLU A 37 5.46 -0.88 2.37
N LEU A 38 5.37 -2.14 2.80
CA LEU A 38 4.97 -3.26 1.95
C LEU A 38 3.53 -3.11 1.44
N THR A 39 2.60 -2.70 2.32
CA THR A 39 1.19 -2.46 1.95
C THR A 39 1.08 -1.38 0.88
N LEU A 40 1.82 -0.27 1.04
CA LEU A 40 1.87 0.80 0.05
C LEU A 40 2.45 0.33 -1.27
N ALA A 41 3.66 -0.23 -1.24
CA ALA A 41 4.36 -0.66 -2.45
C ALA A 41 3.53 -1.65 -3.28
N LYS A 42 2.89 -2.62 -2.62
CA LYS A 42 2.07 -3.63 -3.30
C LYS A 42 0.73 -3.09 -3.81
N THR A 43 0.13 -2.14 -3.10
CA THR A 43 -1.08 -1.47 -3.61
C THR A 43 -0.75 -0.58 -4.80
N GLU A 44 0.38 0.14 -4.79
CA GLU A 44 0.87 0.92 -5.94
C GLU A 44 1.19 0.04 -7.14
N GLU A 45 1.87 -1.09 -6.91
CA GLU A 45 2.17 -2.07 -7.96
C GLU A 45 0.88 -2.62 -8.59
N ALA A 46 -0.12 -2.99 -7.77
CA ALA A 46 -1.41 -3.49 -8.23
C ALA A 46 -2.18 -2.44 -9.05
N VAL A 47 -2.23 -1.19 -8.57
CA VAL A 47 -2.87 -0.08 -9.28
C VAL A 47 -2.17 0.17 -10.61
N ALA A 48 -0.84 0.30 -10.60
CA ALA A 48 -0.08 0.58 -11.82
C ALA A 48 -0.17 -0.54 -12.85
N LEU A 49 -0.25 -1.80 -12.40
CA LEU A 49 -0.45 -2.95 -13.28
C LEU A 49 -1.85 -2.92 -13.91
N LEU A 50 -2.89 -2.65 -13.10
CA LEU A 50 -4.26 -2.57 -13.57
C LEU A 50 -4.49 -1.38 -14.53
N GLU A 51 -3.87 -0.22 -14.26
CA GLU A 51 -3.92 0.95 -15.15
C GLU A 51 -3.39 0.66 -16.56
N LYS A 52 -2.41 -0.23 -16.66
CA LYS A 52 -1.77 -0.60 -17.93
C LYS A 52 -2.52 -1.73 -18.66
N GLY A 53 -3.68 -2.14 -18.17
CA GLY A 53 -4.40 -3.31 -18.69
C GLY A 53 -3.66 -4.63 -18.42
N GLY A 54 -2.92 -4.70 -17.32
CA GLY A 54 -2.15 -5.88 -16.92
C GLY A 54 -3.02 -7.09 -16.58
N ASP A 55 -2.35 -8.22 -16.37
CA ASP A 55 -3.02 -9.49 -16.09
C ASP A 55 -3.80 -9.46 -14.77
N LYS A 56 -5.09 -9.78 -14.85
CA LYS A 56 -6.00 -9.77 -13.69
C LYS A 56 -5.54 -10.71 -12.57
N ALA A 57 -5.02 -11.90 -12.89
CA ALA A 57 -4.59 -12.86 -11.88
C ALA A 57 -3.36 -12.33 -11.12
N GLN A 58 -2.44 -11.67 -11.82
CA GLN A 58 -1.29 -11.00 -11.20
C GLN A 58 -1.74 -9.85 -10.28
N VAL A 59 -2.70 -9.02 -10.72
CA VAL A 59 -3.24 -7.96 -9.85
C VAL A 59 -3.89 -8.57 -8.61
N LEU A 60 -4.70 -9.63 -8.74
CA LEU A 60 -5.34 -10.30 -7.61
C LEU A 60 -4.32 -10.93 -6.64
N GLN A 61 -3.20 -11.44 -7.14
CA GLN A 61 -2.10 -11.94 -6.31
C GLN A 61 -1.51 -10.81 -5.46
N LEU A 62 -1.18 -9.67 -6.07
CA LEU A 62 -0.67 -8.50 -5.36
C LEU A 62 -1.65 -7.99 -4.29
N LEU A 63 -2.95 -7.94 -4.60
CA LEU A 63 -3.99 -7.58 -3.62
C LEU A 63 -4.10 -8.61 -2.48
N GLY A 64 -3.74 -9.86 -2.72
CA GLY A 64 -3.58 -10.89 -1.69
C GLY A 64 -2.46 -10.56 -0.70
N GLU A 65 -1.32 -10.10 -1.21
CA GLU A 65 -0.18 -9.65 -0.40
C GLU A 65 -0.53 -8.41 0.42
N VAL A 66 -1.17 -7.41 -0.20
CA VAL A 66 -1.71 -6.22 0.48
C VAL A 66 -2.62 -6.62 1.64
N ARG A 67 -3.52 -7.59 1.42
CA ARG A 67 -4.44 -8.06 2.45
C ARG A 67 -3.74 -8.68 3.65
N GLN A 68 -2.58 -9.31 3.46
CA GLN A 68 -1.80 -9.86 4.56
C GLN A 68 -1.01 -8.77 5.28
N SER A 69 -0.26 -7.94 4.55
CA SER A 69 0.58 -6.90 5.16
C SER A 69 -0.25 -5.86 5.92
N GLN A 70 -1.43 -5.48 5.42
CA GLN A 70 -2.29 -4.51 6.11
C GLN A 70 -2.76 -4.96 7.51
N LYS A 71 -2.70 -6.27 7.81
CA LYS A 71 -3.08 -6.79 9.13
C LYS A 71 -2.06 -6.41 10.20
N GLU A 72 -0.81 -6.23 9.79
CA GLU A 72 0.31 -5.84 10.66
C GLU A 72 0.54 -4.33 10.66
N PHE A 73 0.07 -3.60 9.63
CA PHE A 73 0.07 -2.14 9.62
C PHE A 73 -1.07 -1.57 10.50
N ARG A 74 -0.88 -1.65 11.82
CA ARG A 74 -1.84 -1.21 12.82
C ARG A 74 -1.30 -0.07 13.65
N TYR A 75 -2.07 1.01 13.70
CA TYR A 75 -1.82 2.13 14.58
C TYR A 75 -3.15 2.75 15.01
N GLU A 76 -3.37 2.88 16.31
CA GLU A 76 -4.66 3.22 16.90
C GLU A 76 -5.25 4.53 16.34
N GLN A 77 -4.41 5.57 16.20
CA GLN A 77 -4.84 6.87 15.67
C GLN A 77 -5.33 6.79 14.23
N THR A 78 -5.01 5.72 13.50
CA THR A 78 -5.40 5.52 12.10
C THR A 78 -6.50 4.46 11.93
N GLU A 79 -7.11 3.95 13.00
CA GLU A 79 -8.04 2.82 12.93
C GLU A 79 -9.24 3.10 11.98
N ARG A 80 -9.78 4.32 12.01
CA ARG A 80 -10.85 4.74 11.08
C ARG A 80 -10.39 4.72 9.62
N LEU A 81 -9.15 5.13 9.35
CA LEU A 81 -8.57 5.07 8.00
C LEU A 81 -8.33 3.63 7.59
N ARG A 82 -7.88 2.77 8.50
CA ARG A 82 -7.66 1.35 8.27
C ARG A 82 -8.94 0.62 7.87
N GLN A 83 -10.06 0.94 8.53
CA GLN A 83 -11.38 0.42 8.16
C GLN A 83 -11.78 0.85 6.74
N LYS A 84 -11.67 2.15 6.43
CA LYS A 84 -11.95 2.68 5.10
C LYS A 84 -11.05 2.07 4.01
N ALA A 85 -9.76 1.89 4.31
CA ALA A 85 -8.79 1.26 3.41
C ALA A 85 -9.16 -0.20 3.15
N GLY A 86 -9.48 -0.96 4.21
CA GLY A 86 -9.91 -2.35 4.12
C GLY A 86 -11.19 -2.53 3.31
N ASP A 87 -12.18 -1.66 3.51
CA ASP A 87 -13.43 -1.67 2.74
C ASP A 87 -13.20 -1.33 1.27
N ALA A 88 -12.42 -0.28 0.99
CA ALA A 88 -12.09 0.09 -0.39
C ALA A 88 -11.28 -1.00 -1.10
N LEU A 89 -10.33 -1.65 -0.41
CA LEU A 89 -9.58 -2.78 -0.95
C LEU A 89 -10.49 -3.96 -1.28
N ARG A 90 -11.42 -4.30 -0.37
CA ARG A 90 -12.39 -5.37 -0.58
C ARG A 90 -13.26 -5.08 -1.79
N ILE A 91 -13.83 -3.88 -1.87
CA ILE A 91 -14.67 -3.45 -2.99
C ILE A 91 -13.89 -3.50 -4.31
N GLY A 92 -12.70 -2.89 -4.35
CA GLY A 92 -11.88 -2.87 -5.57
C GLY A 92 -11.46 -4.27 -6.03
N ARG A 93 -11.22 -5.20 -5.09
CA ARG A 93 -10.96 -6.59 -5.42
C ARG A 93 -12.19 -7.29 -5.99
N GLU A 94 -13.37 -7.13 -5.37
CA GLU A 94 -14.63 -7.72 -5.86
C GLU A 94 -15.00 -7.18 -7.26
N GLU A 95 -14.82 -5.88 -7.49
CA GLU A 95 -14.99 -5.22 -8.78
C GLU A 95 -14.03 -5.80 -9.82
N LEU A 96 -12.75 -5.96 -9.47
CA LEU A 96 -11.76 -6.59 -10.35
C LEU A 96 -12.12 -8.04 -10.69
N GLU A 97 -12.57 -8.82 -9.70
CA GLU A 97 -13.04 -10.20 -9.87
C GLU A 97 -14.24 -10.27 -10.82
N LYS A 98 -15.10 -9.25 -10.86
CA LYS A 98 -16.24 -9.14 -11.79
C LYS A 98 -15.90 -8.50 -13.14
N GLY A 99 -14.72 -7.90 -13.27
CA GLY A 99 -14.33 -7.14 -14.47
C GLY A 99 -15.02 -5.77 -14.55
N ASP A 100 -15.40 -5.21 -13.41
CA ASP A 100 -16.02 -3.89 -13.31
C ASP A 100 -14.98 -2.77 -13.57
N ALA A 101 -15.38 -1.77 -14.35
CA ALA A 101 -14.54 -0.60 -14.67
C ALA A 101 -14.19 0.25 -13.42
N ASN A 102 -14.96 0.13 -12.34
CA ASN A 102 -14.73 0.86 -11.09
C ASN A 102 -13.56 0.32 -10.26
N ALA A 103 -13.08 -0.91 -10.55
CA ALA A 103 -12.03 -1.57 -9.78
C ALA A 103 -10.81 -0.69 -9.55
N LEU A 104 -10.34 -0.01 -10.62
CA LEU A 104 -9.20 0.88 -10.54
C LEU A 104 -9.44 2.07 -9.60
N THR A 105 -10.63 2.69 -9.68
CA THR A 105 -11.01 3.82 -8.83
C THR A 105 -11.04 3.41 -7.35
N SER A 106 -11.65 2.26 -7.05
CA SER A 106 -11.71 1.72 -5.68
C SER A 106 -10.33 1.37 -5.12
N LEU A 107 -9.46 0.78 -5.93
CA LEU A 107 -8.07 0.47 -5.53
C LEU A 107 -7.23 1.73 -5.31
N LYS A 108 -7.40 2.77 -6.14
CA LYS A 108 -6.77 4.08 -5.90
C LYS A 108 -7.25 4.73 -4.60
N LYS A 109 -8.53 4.56 -4.27
CA LYS A 109 -9.09 5.04 -3.01
C LYS A 109 -8.47 4.31 -1.81
N ALA A 110 -8.31 2.98 -1.89
CA ALA A 110 -7.61 2.20 -0.87
C ALA A 110 -6.15 2.68 -0.70
N LEU A 111 -5.43 2.89 -1.82
CA LEU A 111 -4.08 3.43 -1.83
C LEU A 111 -4.01 4.79 -1.14
N GLY A 112 -4.95 5.69 -1.44
CA GLY A 112 -5.04 7.01 -0.79
C GLY A 112 -5.13 6.92 0.73
N PHE A 113 -5.98 6.02 1.24
CA PHE A 113 -6.09 5.79 2.68
C PHE A 113 -4.81 5.20 3.28
N TYR A 114 -4.16 4.23 2.63
CA TYR A 114 -2.89 3.70 3.12
C TYR A 114 -1.79 4.78 3.16
N LYS A 115 -1.77 5.70 2.20
CA LYS A 115 -0.83 6.84 2.22
C LYS A 115 -1.10 7.75 3.40
N GLU A 116 -2.35 8.11 3.64
CA GLU A 116 -2.74 8.93 4.79
C GLU A 116 -2.39 8.25 6.12
N MET A 117 -2.66 6.95 6.25
CA MET A 117 -2.26 6.18 7.42
C MET A 117 -0.74 6.23 7.64
N PHE A 118 0.05 6.07 6.58
CA PHE A 118 1.51 6.05 6.68
C PHE A 118 2.10 7.42 7.02
N VAL A 119 1.50 8.50 6.52
CA VAL A 119 1.84 9.87 6.91
C VAL A 119 1.58 10.08 8.40
N VAL A 120 0.41 9.70 8.90
CA VAL A 120 0.08 9.83 10.34
C VAL A 120 1.02 8.97 11.19
N TYR A 121 1.33 7.75 10.77
CA TYR A 121 2.26 6.87 11.48
C TYR A 121 3.66 7.47 11.59
N ASN A 122 4.24 7.93 10.47
CA ASN A 122 5.58 8.54 10.43
C ASN A 122 5.66 9.91 11.12
N ALA A 123 4.54 10.60 11.30
CA ALA A 123 4.53 11.83 12.09
C ALA A 123 4.70 11.54 13.60
N ALA A 124 4.40 10.32 14.04
CA ALA A 124 4.45 9.89 15.43
C ALA A 124 5.66 9.00 15.78
N HIS A 125 6.43 8.53 14.79
CA HIS A 125 7.57 7.60 14.95
C HIS A 125 8.72 7.98 14.01
#